data_AF-A0A452YKH5-F1
#
_entry.id   AF-A0A452YKH5-F1
#
_cell.length_a   1.000
_cell.length_b   1.000
_cell.length_c   1.000
_cell.angle_alpha   90.00
_cell.angle_beta   90.00
_cell.angle_gamma   90.00
#
_symmetry.space_group_name_H-M   'P 1'
#
loop_
_entity.id
_entity.type
_entity.pdbx_description
1 polymer ?
#
loop_
_entity_poly.entity_id
_entity_poly.type
_entity_poly.pdbx_seq_one_letter_code
_entity_poly.pdbx_strand_id
1 'polypeptide(L)'
;ALHRMTKHVDPKFQVPVFMVMGEKDYCFKFPGFETAMRSGVMKTFAPDLKITYIPEGCHFVQEQFPDQINDLLLGFLKDHP
;
A
#
# COMPACT_ATOMS: atom_id res chain seq x y z
N ALA A 1 -7.18 -14.58 -26.32
CA ALA A 1 -6.81 -15.72 -25.45
C ALA A 1 -7.17 -15.36 -24.02
N LEU A 2 -8.14 -16.04 -23.39
CA LEU A 2 -8.42 -15.83 -21.97
C LEU A 2 -7.19 -16.26 -21.17
N HIS A 3 -6.62 -15.33 -20.41
CA HIS A 3 -5.57 -15.62 -19.45
C HIS A 3 -6.15 -16.65 -18.47
N ARG A 4 -5.63 -17.87 -18.50
CA ARG A 4 -6.02 -18.95 -17.61
C ARG A 4 -5.62 -18.53 -16.20
N MET A 5 -6.55 -17.97 -15.44
CA MET A 5 -6.37 -17.68 -14.02
C MET A 5 -6.16 -19.02 -13.32
N THR A 6 -4.91 -19.38 -13.10
CA THR A 6 -4.55 -20.45 -12.16
C THR A 6 -5.15 -20.07 -10.82
N LYS A 7 -6.08 -20.89 -10.32
CA LYS A 7 -6.62 -20.73 -8.96
C LYS A 7 -5.50 -21.01 -7.97
N HIS A 8 -4.80 -19.96 -7.56
CA HIS A 8 -3.96 -20.02 -6.38
C HIS A 8 -4.89 -20.13 -5.16
N VAL A 9 -4.74 -21.22 -4.41
CA VAL A 9 -5.65 -21.58 -3.30
C VAL A 9 -5.50 -20.63 -2.10
N ASP A 10 -4.37 -19.91 -2.03
CA ASP A 10 -4.07 -18.89 -1.02
C ASP A 10 -3.13 -17.82 -1.61
N PRO A 11 -3.67 -16.86 -2.42
CA PRO A 11 -2.85 -15.87 -3.09
C PRO A 11 -2.34 -14.82 -2.09
N LYS A 12 -1.06 -14.92 -1.74
CA LYS A 12 -0.38 -13.97 -0.85
C LYS A 12 0.85 -13.38 -1.51
N PHE A 13 1.13 -12.12 -1.21
CA PHE A 13 2.42 -11.51 -1.53
C PHE A 13 3.52 -12.27 -0.79
N GLN A 14 4.49 -12.77 -1.55
CA GLN A 14 5.68 -13.47 -1.03
C GLN A 14 6.87 -12.53 -0.82
N VAL A 15 6.62 -11.22 -0.88
CA VAL A 15 7.63 -10.16 -0.75
C VAL A 15 7.13 -9.12 0.24
N PRO A 16 8.04 -8.41 0.93
CA PRO A 16 7.68 -7.27 1.75
C PRO A 16 6.93 -6.22 0.93
N VAL A 17 5.84 -5.67 1.49
CA VAL A 17 5.04 -4.64 0.83
C VAL A 17 5.04 -3.39 1.70
N PHE A 18 5.32 -2.25 1.07
CA PHE A 18 5.22 -0.95 1.71
C PHE A 18 4.24 -0.07 0.96
N MET A 19 3.23 0.41 1.67
CA MET A 19 2.24 1.33 1.14
C MET A 19 2.38 2.69 1.82
N VAL A 20 2.57 3.73 1.01
CA VAL A 20 2.55 5.12 1.47
C VAL A 20 1.36 5.81 0.83
N MET A 21 0.50 6.43 1.63
CA MET A 21 -0.72 7.05 1.12
C MET A 21 -1.09 8.33 1.87
N GLY A 22 -1.72 9.26 1.17
CA GLY A 22 -2.29 10.46 1.77
C GLY A 22 -3.60 10.16 2.49
N GLU A 23 -3.82 10.75 3.68
CA GLU A 23 -5.09 10.57 4.41
C GLU A 23 -6.28 11.27 3.73
N LYS A 24 -6.01 12.23 2.84
CA LYS A 24 -7.02 12.94 2.04
C LYS A 24 -7.15 12.38 0.62
N ASP A 25 -6.56 11.21 0.35
CA ASP A 25 -6.70 10.54 -0.95
C ASP A 25 -8.17 10.23 -1.25
N TYR A 26 -8.58 10.53 -2.47
CA TYR A 26 -9.93 10.23 -2.97
C TYR A 26 -10.27 8.74 -2.88
N CYS A 27 -9.28 7.85 -2.91
CA CYS A 27 -9.47 6.41 -2.76
C CYS A 27 -10.25 6.02 -1.48
N PHE A 28 -10.18 6.80 -0.41
CA PHE A 28 -10.98 6.58 0.79
C PHE A 28 -12.50 6.76 0.59
N LYS A 29 -12.93 7.39 -0.51
CA LYS A 29 -14.35 7.48 -0.87
C LYS A 29 -14.89 6.19 -1.49
N PHE A 30 -14.02 5.25 -1.89
CA PHE A 30 -14.48 3.96 -2.39
C PHE A 30 -15.03 3.08 -1.25
N PRO A 31 -16.22 2.48 -1.42
CA PRO A 31 -16.82 1.63 -0.40
C PRO A 31 -15.87 0.52 0.07
N GLY A 32 -15.68 0.41 1.37
CA GLY A 32 -14.87 -0.64 2.00
C GLY A 32 -13.35 -0.43 1.94
N PHE A 33 -12.85 0.56 1.19
CA PHE A 33 -11.40 0.78 1.07
C PHE A 33 -10.78 1.23 2.39
N GLU A 34 -11.37 2.23 3.06
CA GLU A 34 -10.88 2.71 4.36
C GLU A 34 -10.85 1.58 5.40
N THR A 35 -11.95 0.84 5.49
CA THR A 35 -12.05 -0.33 6.36
C THR A 35 -10.97 -1.36 6.03
N ALA A 36 -10.73 -1.65 4.75
CA ALA A 36 -9.70 -2.60 4.36
C ALA A 36 -8.31 -2.17 4.83
N MET A 37 -7.96 -0.89 4.63
CA MET A 37 -6.67 -0.34 5.00
C MET A 37 -6.47 -0.26 6.53
N ARG A 38 -7.51 0.13 7.27
CA ARG A 38 -7.40 0.38 8.72
C ARG A 38 -7.71 -0.82 9.60
N SER A 39 -8.49 -1.81 9.13
CA SER A 39 -8.84 -3.01 9.91
C SER A 39 -7.72 -4.06 9.98
N GLY A 40 -6.66 -3.89 9.19
CA GLY A 40 -5.59 -4.87 9.08
C GLY A 40 -5.93 -6.08 8.22
N VAL A 41 -7.12 -6.16 7.61
CA VAL A 41 -7.50 -7.27 6.70
C VAL A 41 -6.52 -7.41 5.53
N MET A 42 -5.87 -6.33 5.10
CA MET A 42 -4.84 -6.40 4.05
C MET A 42 -3.65 -7.29 4.43
N LYS A 43 -3.39 -7.51 5.72
CA LYS A 43 -2.32 -8.42 6.18
C LYS A 43 -2.60 -9.89 5.88
N THR A 44 -3.85 -10.27 5.62
CA THR A 44 -4.16 -11.65 5.19
C THR A 44 -3.60 -11.94 3.80
N PHE A 45 -3.46 -10.91 2.96
CA PHE A 45 -2.90 -10.98 1.61
C PHE A 45 -1.42 -10.59 1.57
N ALA A 46 -1.00 -9.62 2.37
CA ALA A 46 0.37 -9.14 2.50
C ALA A 46 0.82 -9.19 3.97
N PRO A 47 1.33 -10.33 4.46
CA PRO A 47 1.64 -10.53 5.89
C PRO A 47 2.59 -9.47 6.46
N ASP A 48 3.59 -9.07 5.68
CA ASP A 48 4.62 -8.10 6.06
C ASP A 48 4.29 -6.67 5.61
N LEU A 49 3.00 -6.36 5.40
CA LEU A 49 2.57 -5.05 4.95
C LEU A 49 2.88 -3.97 6.00
N LYS A 50 3.69 -2.99 5.60
CA LYS A 50 3.89 -1.72 6.29
C LYS A 50 3.05 -0.64 5.61
N ILE A 51 2.38 0.21 6.39
CA ILE A 51 1.58 1.32 5.87
C ILE A 51 2.03 2.60 6.58
N THR A 52 2.27 3.65 5.80
CA THR A 52 2.48 5.00 6.30
C THR A 52 1.42 5.92 5.73
N TYR A 53 0.75 6.65 6.63
CA TYR A 53 -0.26 7.64 6.27
C TYR A 53 0.36 9.05 6.34
N ILE A 54 0.15 9.84 5.29
CA ILE A 54 0.58 11.24 5.21
C ILE A 54 -0.66 12.11 5.48
N PRO A 55 -0.79 12.75 6.67
CA PRO A 55 -2.03 13.40 7.09
C PRO A 55 -2.60 14.42 6.10
N GLU A 56 -1.73 15.18 5.45
CA GLU A 56 -2.10 16.23 4.48
C GLU A 56 -1.95 15.78 3.02
N GLY A 57 -1.58 14.52 2.78
CA GLY A 57 -1.46 13.94 1.46
C GLY A 57 -2.81 13.70 0.80
N CYS A 58 -2.90 14.03 -0.48
CA CYS A 58 -4.00 13.68 -1.38
C CYS A 58 -3.56 12.52 -2.29
N HIS A 59 -4.18 12.39 -3.47
CA HIS A 59 -3.93 11.30 -4.40
C HIS A 59 -2.50 11.27 -4.98
N PHE A 60 -1.93 12.43 -5.26
CA PHE A 60 -0.57 12.57 -5.81
C PHE A 60 0.46 12.88 -4.71
N VAL A 61 0.45 12.10 -3.64
CA VAL A 61 1.26 12.37 -2.43
C VAL A 61 2.77 12.46 -2.71
N GLN A 62 3.27 11.69 -3.68
CA GLN A 62 4.65 11.74 -4.16
C GLN A 62 5.02 13.04 -4.86
N GLU A 63 4.05 13.74 -5.45
CA GLU A 63 4.28 15.05 -6.07
C GLU A 63 4.10 16.18 -5.04
N GLN A 64 3.19 16.01 -4.08
CA GLN A 64 2.95 16.98 -3.01
C GLN A 64 4.10 17.04 -1.99
N PHE A 65 4.68 15.89 -1.65
CA PHE A 65 5.71 15.75 -0.62
C PHE A 65 6.89 14.88 -1.11
N PRO A 66 7.58 15.28 -2.19
CA PRO A 66 8.57 14.43 -2.86
C PRO A 66 9.72 14.00 -1.93
N ASP A 67 10.25 14.92 -1.11
CA ASP A 67 11.36 14.62 -0.21
C ASP A 67 10.96 13.59 0.86
N GLN A 68 9.81 13.79 1.50
CA GLN A 68 9.30 12.88 2.52
C GLN A 68 9.03 11.48 1.94
N ILE A 69 8.45 11.41 0.73
CA ILE A 69 8.17 10.13 0.07
C ILE A 69 9.46 9.44 -0.35
N ASN A 70 10.43 10.17 -0.90
CA ASN A 70 11.74 9.62 -1.25
C ASN A 70 12.47 9.04 -0.04
N ASP A 71 12.48 9.74 1.09
CA ASP A 71 13.12 9.26 2.33
C ASP A 71 12.47 7.97 2.84
N LEU A 72 11.13 7.88 2.83
CA LEU A 72 10.39 6.68 3.20
C LEU A 72 10.74 5.49 2.29
N LEU A 73 10.77 5.71 0.97
CA LEU A 73 11.09 4.66 0.00
C LEU A 73 12.54 4.18 0.14
N LEU A 74 13.49 5.11 0.24
CA LEU A 74 14.90 4.78 0.43
C LEU A 74 15.14 4.04 1.74
N GLY A 75 14.46 4.43 2.83
CA GLY A 75 14.49 3.72 4.10
C GLY A 75 14.00 2.27 3.96
N PHE A 76 12.84 2.08 3.34
CA PHE A 76 12.29 0.75 3.12
C PHE A 76 13.22 -0.14 2.27
N LEU A 77 13.79 0.39 1.18
CA LEU A 77 14.69 -0.38 0.31
C LEU A 77 16.02 -0.74 1.00
N LYS A 78 16.56 0.14 1.85
CA LYS A 78 17.77 -0.16 2.63
C LYS A 78 17.55 -1.31 3.63
N ASP A 79 16.35 -1.43 4.19
CA ASP A 79 15.99 -2.50 5.11
C ASP A 79 15.73 -3.85 4.41
N HIS A 80 15.60 -3.87 3.07
CA HIS A 80 15.29 -5.06 2.27
C HIS A 80 16.16 -5.12 0.99
N PRO A 81 17.47 -5.41 1.12
CA PRO A 81 18.42 -5.44 0.00
C PRO A 81 18.19 -6.58 -1.01
#